data_AF-A0A940ZGR3-F1
#
_entry.id   AF-A0A940ZGR3-F1
#
_cell.length_a   1.000
_cell.length_b   1.000
_cell.length_c   1.000
_cell.angle_alpha   90.00
_cell.angle_beta   90.00
_cell.angle_gamma   90.00
#
_symmetry.space_group_name_H-M   'P 1'
#
loop_
_entity.id
_entity.type
_entity.pdbx_description
1 polymer ?
#
loop_
_entity_poly.entity_id
_entity_poly.type
_entity_poly.pdbx_seq_one_letter_code
_entity_poly.pdbx_strand_id
1 'polypeptide(L)'
;RYRREDRIAACFFGDGAVNQGTFHEALNWARLWELPVLFICENNFYGIGTEVHRSSAIPDIHKRTCGYDIPSEKVDGMDVIAVYQAVKHAAEWVREHSRPYLIEAITYRFRGHSMADPAKYRSAAEHELWKARDPLPAFARRLLDEGIATDEQLAVILTKARAVVQEAVQFAETSPWPEDEEVFHDIFV
;
A
#
# COMPACT_ATOMS: atom_id res chain seq x y z
N ARG A 1 20.16 -9.67 3.57
CA ARG A 1 21.26 -10.35 2.83
C ARG A 1 22.61 -10.29 3.55
N TYR A 2 23.39 -9.21 3.47
CA TYR A 2 24.81 -9.20 3.93
C TYR A 2 25.01 -9.43 5.43
N ARG A 3 24.06 -8.99 6.26
CA ARG A 3 24.04 -9.28 7.70
C ARG A 3 23.56 -10.69 8.06
N ARG A 4 23.18 -11.51 7.06
CA ARG A 4 22.62 -12.86 7.23
C ARG A 4 21.39 -12.90 8.17
N GLU A 5 20.62 -11.83 8.15
CA GLU A 5 19.34 -11.75 8.85
C GLU A 5 18.22 -12.24 7.93
N ASP A 6 17.17 -12.83 8.52
CA ASP A 6 15.95 -13.29 7.85
C ASP A 6 14.95 -12.15 7.56
N ARG A 7 15.48 -10.94 7.36
CA ARG A 7 14.70 -9.74 7.11
C ARG A 7 14.58 -9.47 5.63
N ILE A 8 13.39 -9.06 5.22
CA ILE A 8 13.11 -8.50 3.90
C ILE A 8 12.79 -7.02 4.04
N ALA A 9 12.96 -6.25 2.97
CA ALA A 9 12.43 -4.91 2.86
C ALA A 9 11.10 -4.94 2.10
N ALA A 10 10.05 -4.34 2.66
CA ALA A 10 8.81 -4.09 1.93
C ALA A 10 8.83 -2.64 1.42
N CYS A 11 8.61 -2.43 0.12
CA CYS A 11 8.62 -1.12 -0.52
C CYS A 11 7.24 -0.84 -1.12
N PHE A 12 6.50 0.10 -0.53
CA PHE A 12 5.16 0.48 -0.95
C PHE A 12 5.20 1.72 -1.85
N PHE A 13 4.39 1.73 -2.90
CA PHE A 13 4.26 2.86 -3.82
C PHE A 13 2.94 2.79 -4.60
N GLY A 14 2.48 3.94 -5.11
CA GLY A 14 1.30 4.01 -5.98
C GLY A 14 1.61 3.80 -7.47
N ASP A 15 0.57 3.65 -8.27
CA ASP A 15 0.66 3.48 -9.72
C ASP A 15 1.40 4.62 -10.43
N GLY A 16 1.26 5.86 -9.98
CA GLY A 16 1.98 7.00 -10.57
C GLY A 16 3.51 6.93 -10.41
N ALA A 17 4.02 6.24 -9.38
CA ALA A 17 5.46 6.15 -9.11
C ALA A 17 6.19 5.28 -10.15
N VAL A 18 5.49 4.36 -10.81
CA VAL A 18 6.10 3.37 -11.72
C VAL A 18 6.59 3.97 -13.03
N ASN A 19 6.28 5.24 -13.29
CA ASN A 19 6.77 5.98 -14.44
C ASN A 19 8.03 6.81 -14.12
N GLN A 20 8.53 6.76 -12.89
CA GLN A 20 9.80 7.38 -12.51
C GLN A 20 10.97 6.49 -12.94
N GLY A 21 12.07 7.09 -13.41
CA GLY A 21 13.31 6.35 -13.72
C GLY A 21 13.83 5.56 -12.52
N THR A 22 13.69 6.12 -11.32
CA THR A 22 14.11 5.48 -10.07
C THR A 22 13.39 4.17 -9.77
N PHE A 23 12.16 3.97 -10.24
CA PHE A 23 11.47 2.68 -10.13
C PHE A 23 12.22 1.61 -10.93
N HIS A 24 12.59 1.92 -12.17
CA HIS A 24 13.30 1.02 -13.06
C HIS A 24 14.72 0.72 -12.56
N GLU A 25 15.43 1.74 -12.09
CA GLU A 25 16.78 1.59 -11.52
C GLU A 25 16.76 0.71 -10.26
N ALA A 26 15.80 0.94 -9.36
CA ALA A 26 15.65 0.17 -8.12
C ALA A 26 15.34 -1.31 -8.40
N LEU A 27 14.43 -1.61 -9.33
CA LEU A 27 14.14 -3.00 -9.72
C LEU A 27 15.39 -3.68 -10.30
N ASN A 28 16.08 -3.00 -11.21
CA ASN A 28 17.29 -3.54 -11.83
C ASN A 28 18.37 -3.86 -10.79
N TRP A 29 18.66 -2.94 -9.86
CA TRP A 29 19.63 -3.20 -8.79
C TRP A 29 19.19 -4.29 -7.82
N ALA A 30 17.92 -4.29 -7.42
CA ALA A 30 17.39 -5.33 -6.54
C ALA A 30 17.52 -6.72 -7.17
N ARG A 31 17.29 -6.84 -8.48
CA ARG A 31 17.53 -8.10 -9.20
C ARG A 31 19.00 -8.44 -9.32
N LEU A 32 19.82 -7.50 -9.80
CA LEU A 32 21.25 -7.70 -10.08
C LEU A 32 22.00 -8.16 -8.84
N TRP A 33 21.69 -7.55 -7.70
CA TRP A 33 22.31 -7.86 -6.42
C TRP A 33 21.49 -8.80 -5.56
N GLU A 34 20.50 -9.50 -6.14
CA GLU A 34 19.69 -10.50 -5.43
C GLU A 34 19.30 -10.01 -4.03
N LEU A 35 18.60 -8.88 -3.98
CA LEU A 35 18.18 -8.26 -2.73
C LEU A 35 16.81 -8.78 -2.31
N PRO A 36 16.60 -9.06 -1.01
CA PRO A 36 15.33 -9.52 -0.49
C PRO A 36 14.34 -8.34 -0.33
N VAL A 37 13.76 -7.90 -1.45
CA VAL A 37 12.82 -6.76 -1.49
C VAL A 37 11.46 -7.21 -2.04
N LEU A 38 10.41 -7.01 -1.26
CA LEU A 38 9.03 -7.15 -1.71
C LEU A 38 8.49 -5.77 -2.12
N PHE A 39 8.33 -5.56 -3.42
CA PHE A 39 7.73 -4.35 -3.97
C PHE A 39 6.20 -4.50 -3.98
N ILE A 40 5.48 -3.52 -3.44
CA ILE A 40 4.02 -3.55 -3.33
C ILE A 40 3.48 -2.28 -3.96
N CYS A 41 2.84 -2.44 -5.12
CA CYS A 41 2.16 -1.36 -5.82
C CYS A 41 0.70 -1.30 -5.39
N GLU A 42 0.33 -0.22 -4.71
CA GLU A 42 -1.07 0.12 -4.39
C GLU A 42 -1.67 0.87 -5.58
N ASN A 43 -2.13 0.12 -6.57
CA ASN A 43 -2.68 0.68 -7.80
C ASN A 43 -4.13 1.11 -7.57
N ASN A 44 -4.33 2.42 -7.39
CA ASN A 44 -5.65 3.02 -7.27
C ASN A 44 -6.14 3.63 -8.58
N PHE A 45 -5.46 3.32 -9.69
CA PHE A 45 -5.64 3.82 -11.05
C PHE A 45 -5.23 5.27 -11.31
N TYR A 46 -4.89 6.08 -10.29
CA TYR A 46 -4.67 7.52 -10.44
C TYR A 46 -3.40 8.05 -9.76
N GLY A 47 -2.43 8.47 -10.59
CA GLY A 47 -1.35 9.38 -10.23
C GLY A 47 -1.85 10.81 -10.08
N ILE A 48 -2.19 11.23 -8.85
CA ILE A 48 -2.96 12.45 -8.55
C ILE A 48 -4.32 12.40 -9.27
N GLY A 49 -4.41 12.99 -10.47
CA GLY A 49 -5.59 12.97 -11.33
C GLY A 49 -5.36 12.38 -12.72
N THR A 50 -4.16 11.83 -12.96
CA THR A 50 -3.83 11.18 -14.23
C THR A 50 -4.08 9.69 -14.12
N GLU A 51 -4.98 9.17 -14.92
CA GLU A 51 -5.30 7.74 -14.92
C GLU A 51 -4.14 6.90 -15.49
N VAL A 52 -3.96 5.69 -14.99
CA VAL A 52 -2.84 4.79 -15.35
C VAL A 52 -2.76 4.53 -16.86
N HIS A 53 -3.90 4.32 -17.53
CA HIS A 53 -3.93 4.04 -18.98
C HIS A 53 -3.55 5.26 -19.83
N ARG A 54 -3.60 6.47 -19.25
CA ARG A 54 -3.24 7.72 -19.93
C ARG A 54 -1.76 8.06 -19.78
N SER A 55 -1.06 7.40 -18.86
CA SER A 55 0.34 7.68 -18.52
C SER A 55 1.26 6.47 -18.64
N SER A 56 0.72 5.28 -18.93
CA SER A 56 1.49 4.05 -19.09
C SER A 56 1.11 3.29 -20.36
N ALA A 57 2.12 2.91 -21.14
CA ALA A 57 1.95 2.00 -22.28
C ALA A 57 1.58 0.56 -21.85
N ILE A 58 1.92 0.18 -20.62
CA ILE A 58 1.55 -1.10 -20.01
C ILE A 58 0.81 -0.78 -18.70
N PRO A 59 -0.54 -0.70 -18.72
CA PRO A 59 -1.33 -0.33 -17.55
C PRO A 59 -1.31 -1.37 -16.43
N ASP A 60 -1.13 -2.66 -16.78
CA ASP A 60 -0.92 -3.73 -15.81
C ASP A 60 0.52 -3.66 -15.26
N ILE A 61 0.69 -3.08 -14.08
CA ILE A 61 2.02 -2.75 -13.53
C ILE A 61 2.83 -4.01 -13.25
N HIS A 62 2.21 -5.10 -12.78
CA HIS A 62 2.93 -6.36 -12.54
C HIS A 62 3.67 -6.85 -13.79
N LYS A 63 3.11 -6.65 -14.99
CA LYS A 63 3.77 -7.08 -16.24
C LYS A 63 5.06 -6.32 -16.54
N ARG A 64 5.26 -5.13 -15.97
CA ARG A 64 6.46 -4.30 -16.24
C ARG A 64 7.74 -4.90 -15.65
N THR A 65 7.63 -5.83 -14.70
CA THR A 65 8.80 -6.46 -14.08
C THR A 65 9.47 -7.52 -14.96
N CYS A 66 8.80 -7.94 -16.05
CA CYS A 66 9.31 -9.01 -16.92
C CYS A 66 10.68 -8.68 -17.53
N GLY A 67 10.96 -7.39 -17.80
CA GLY A 67 12.25 -6.92 -18.33
C GLY A 67 13.41 -7.07 -17.35
N TYR A 68 13.12 -7.34 -16.07
CA TYR A 68 14.12 -7.50 -15.01
C TYR A 68 14.19 -8.93 -14.47
N ASP A 69 13.46 -9.89 -15.04
CA ASP A 69 13.39 -11.27 -14.48
C ASP A 69 13.01 -11.27 -12.98
N ILE A 70 12.02 -10.43 -12.63
CA ILE A 70 11.44 -10.33 -11.29
C ILE A 70 10.03 -10.91 -11.34
N PRO A 71 9.72 -11.97 -10.55
CA PRO A 71 8.38 -12.52 -10.48
C PRO A 71 7.41 -11.49 -9.89
N SER A 72 6.17 -11.58 -10.35
CA SER A 72 5.13 -10.65 -9.94
C SER A 72 3.75 -11.25 -10.04
N GLU A 73 2.81 -10.75 -9.25
CA GLU A 73 1.40 -11.09 -9.37
C GLU A 73 0.50 -9.87 -9.18
N LYS A 74 -0.73 -9.99 -9.69
CA LYS A 74 -1.80 -9.02 -9.47
C LYS A 74 -2.82 -9.60 -8.51
N VAL A 75 -3.17 -8.85 -7.48
CA VAL A 75 -4.11 -9.26 -6.42
C VAL A 75 -5.25 -8.26 -6.31
N ASP A 76 -6.42 -8.75 -5.89
CA ASP A 76 -7.53 -7.89 -5.49
C ASP A 76 -7.19 -7.18 -4.19
N GLY A 77 -6.80 -5.90 -4.27
CA GLY A 77 -6.47 -5.06 -3.13
C GLY A 77 -7.67 -4.67 -2.26
N MET A 78 -8.88 -5.03 -2.68
CA MET A 78 -10.11 -4.85 -1.91
C MET A 78 -10.52 -6.10 -1.11
N ASP A 79 -9.74 -7.20 -1.20
CA ASP A 79 -9.94 -8.41 -0.40
C ASP A 79 -8.75 -8.60 0.56
N VAL A 80 -9.01 -8.40 1.86
CA VAL A 80 -8.00 -8.49 2.93
C VAL A 80 -7.34 -9.87 2.98
N ILE A 81 -8.09 -10.94 2.71
CA ILE A 81 -7.56 -12.31 2.75
C ILE A 81 -6.71 -12.58 1.51
N ALA A 82 -7.15 -12.13 0.33
CA ALA A 82 -6.36 -12.26 -0.89
C ALA A 82 -5.01 -11.53 -0.77
N VAL A 83 -5.02 -10.29 -0.27
CA VAL A 83 -3.80 -9.51 -0.01
C VAL A 83 -2.91 -10.22 1.01
N TYR A 84 -3.47 -10.69 2.14
CA TYR A 84 -2.71 -11.41 3.15
C TYR A 84 -2.01 -12.65 2.58
N GLN A 85 -2.73 -13.47 1.80
CA GLN A 85 -2.19 -14.69 1.20
C GLN A 85 -1.08 -14.38 0.19
N ALA A 86 -1.28 -13.40 -0.70
CA ALA A 86 -0.29 -12.99 -1.69
C ALA A 86 0.97 -12.43 -1.02
N VAL A 87 0.81 -11.50 -0.07
CA VAL A 87 1.95 -10.90 0.66
C VAL A 87 2.70 -11.95 1.47
N LYS A 88 1.99 -12.89 2.13
CA LYS A 88 2.61 -13.98 2.88
C LYS A 88 3.46 -14.86 1.96
N HIS A 89 2.88 -15.33 0.86
CA HIS A 89 3.58 -16.15 -0.13
C HIS A 89 4.81 -15.43 -0.68
N ALA A 90 4.64 -14.19 -1.16
CA ALA A 90 5.72 -13.42 -1.75
C ALA A 90 6.82 -13.12 -0.73
N ALA A 91 6.47 -12.80 0.53
CA ALA A 91 7.45 -12.57 1.58
C ALA A 91 8.26 -13.83 1.91
N GLU A 92 7.61 -15.00 1.98
CA GLU A 92 8.29 -16.29 2.15
C GLU A 92 9.22 -16.57 0.97
N TRP A 93 8.76 -16.38 -0.27
CA TRP A 93 9.56 -16.56 -1.47
C TRP A 93 10.78 -15.63 -1.51
N VAL A 94 10.61 -14.34 -1.18
CA VAL A 94 11.68 -13.33 -1.13
C VAL A 94 12.74 -13.70 -0.10
N ARG A 95 12.34 -14.22 1.07
CA ARG A 95 13.27 -14.71 2.10
C ARG A 95 14.06 -15.92 1.60
N GLU A 96 13.37 -16.92 1.07
CA GLU A 96 13.98 -18.18 0.62
C GLU A 96 14.98 -17.97 -0.52
N HIS A 97 14.60 -17.16 -1.52
CA HIS A 97 15.39 -17.01 -2.75
C HIS A 97 16.37 -15.84 -2.69
N SER A 98 16.25 -14.95 -1.69
CA SER A 98 16.96 -13.66 -1.66
C SER A 98 16.83 -12.92 -2.99
N ARG A 99 15.63 -12.86 -3.57
CA ARG A 99 15.38 -12.18 -4.84
C ARG A 99 14.17 -11.27 -4.67
N PRO A 100 14.08 -10.17 -5.44
CA PRO A 100 12.92 -9.30 -5.36
C PRO A 100 11.67 -9.97 -5.94
N TYR A 101 10.52 -9.52 -5.47
CA TYR A 101 9.19 -9.93 -5.94
C TYR A 101 8.29 -8.70 -5.98
N LEU A 102 7.31 -8.64 -6.88
CA LEU A 102 6.36 -7.54 -6.95
C LEU A 102 4.89 -7.99 -6.82
N ILE A 103 4.12 -7.30 -6.00
CA ILE A 103 2.65 -7.43 -5.94
C ILE A 103 2.03 -6.14 -6.46
N GLU A 104 1.13 -6.26 -7.43
CA GLU A 104 0.22 -5.19 -7.82
C GLU A 104 -1.14 -5.41 -7.13
N ALA A 105 -1.42 -4.63 -6.09
CA ALA A 105 -2.69 -4.65 -5.37
C ALA A 105 -3.65 -3.64 -6.00
N ILE A 106 -4.68 -4.15 -6.67
CA ILE A 106 -5.71 -3.32 -7.30
C ILE A 106 -6.68 -2.81 -6.24
N THR A 107 -6.66 -1.50 -5.99
CA THR A 107 -7.45 -0.86 -4.92
C THR A 107 -8.09 0.43 -5.41
N TYR A 108 -8.65 1.23 -4.50
CA TYR A 108 -9.28 2.51 -4.86
C TYR A 108 -9.14 3.57 -3.78
N ARG A 109 -8.84 4.81 -4.20
CA ARG A 109 -8.76 5.96 -3.31
C ARG A 109 -10.11 6.67 -3.23
N PHE A 110 -10.88 6.47 -2.16
CA PHE A 110 -12.23 7.06 -2.02
C PHE A 110 -12.25 8.59 -1.94
N ARG A 111 -11.18 9.20 -1.41
CA ARG A 111 -11.05 10.66 -1.32
C ARG A 111 -10.23 11.23 -2.48
N GLY A 112 -10.14 12.56 -2.55
CA GLY A 112 -9.18 13.24 -3.42
C GLY A 112 -7.74 12.82 -3.13
N HIS A 113 -6.83 13.17 -4.03
CA HIS A 113 -5.39 12.93 -3.84
C HIS A 113 -4.86 13.52 -2.54
N SER A 114 -5.38 14.68 -2.16
CA SER A 114 -5.09 15.36 -0.90
C SER A 114 -6.36 16.06 -0.39
N MET A 115 -6.27 16.68 0.79
CA MET A 115 -7.36 17.48 1.37
C MET A 115 -7.83 18.62 0.46
N ALA A 116 -6.98 19.09 -0.45
CA ALA A 116 -7.29 20.17 -1.39
C ALA A 116 -7.80 19.69 -2.75
N ASP A 117 -7.77 18.37 -3.03
CA ASP A 117 -8.15 17.82 -4.34
C ASP A 117 -9.65 17.44 -4.36
N PRO A 118 -10.49 18.09 -5.20
CA PRO A 118 -11.91 17.78 -5.31
C PRO A 118 -12.22 16.53 -6.14
N ALA A 119 -11.23 15.81 -6.69
CA ALA A 119 -11.39 14.56 -7.45
C ALA A 119 -12.26 14.65 -8.71
N LYS A 120 -12.27 15.79 -9.41
CA LYS A 120 -13.13 16.05 -10.59
C LYS A 120 -12.82 15.21 -11.84
N TYR A 121 -11.76 14.42 -11.82
CA TYR A 121 -11.27 13.60 -12.94
C TYR A 121 -11.82 12.16 -12.93
N ARG A 122 -12.73 11.83 -11.99
CA ARG A 122 -13.37 10.50 -11.86
C ARG A 122 -14.87 10.62 -11.89
N SER A 123 -15.54 9.60 -12.41
CA SER A 123 -17.01 9.58 -12.46
C SER A 123 -17.61 9.19 -11.11
N ALA A 124 -18.80 9.72 -10.80
CA ALA A 124 -19.54 9.30 -9.62
C ALA A 124 -19.92 7.79 -9.69
N ALA A 125 -20.18 7.27 -10.90
CA ALA A 125 -20.51 5.87 -11.12
C ALA A 125 -19.34 4.93 -10.75
N GLU A 126 -18.12 5.27 -11.17
CA GLU A 126 -16.90 4.56 -10.78
C GLU A 126 -16.71 4.58 -9.26
N HIS A 127 -16.87 5.75 -8.63
CA HIS A 127 -16.74 5.86 -7.19
C HIS A 127 -17.73 4.96 -6.45
N GLU A 128 -19.01 4.97 -6.81
CA GLU A 128 -20.00 4.11 -6.16
C GLU A 128 -19.74 2.62 -6.41
N LEU A 129 -19.25 2.24 -7.59
CA LEU A 129 -18.84 0.86 -7.88
C LEU A 129 -17.72 0.38 -6.94
N TRP A 130 -16.69 1.20 -6.72
CA TRP A 130 -15.60 0.85 -5.80
C TRP A 130 -15.99 0.93 -4.34
N LYS A 131 -16.86 1.87 -3.97
CA LYS A 131 -17.39 2.01 -2.61
C LYS A 131 -18.24 0.82 -2.20
N ALA A 132 -18.98 0.22 -3.13
CA ALA A 132 -19.68 -1.04 -2.89
C ALA A 132 -18.72 -2.21 -2.60
N ARG A 133 -17.43 -2.08 -2.94
CA ARG A 133 -16.36 -3.05 -2.68
C ARG A 133 -15.48 -2.66 -1.49
N ASP A 134 -15.87 -1.69 -0.67
CA ASP A 134 -15.07 -1.27 0.50
C ASP A 134 -14.67 -2.49 1.37
N PRO A 135 -13.36 -2.74 1.55
CA PRO A 135 -12.87 -3.94 2.24
C PRO A 135 -13.31 -4.00 3.70
N LEU A 136 -13.55 -2.86 4.36
CA LEU A 136 -13.92 -2.84 5.78
C LEU A 136 -15.30 -3.45 6.05
N PRO A 137 -16.41 -2.92 5.48
CA PRO A 137 -17.73 -3.54 5.67
C PRO A 137 -17.83 -4.92 5.01
N ALA A 138 -17.12 -5.17 3.91
CA ALA A 138 -17.11 -6.49 3.27
C ALA A 138 -16.49 -7.56 4.17
N PHE A 139 -15.32 -7.27 4.76
CA PHE A 139 -14.65 -8.20 5.66
C PHE A 139 -15.40 -8.37 6.98
N ALA A 140 -15.97 -7.29 7.54
CA ALA A 140 -16.84 -7.37 8.72
C ALA A 140 -18.03 -8.32 8.49
N ARG A 141 -18.71 -8.21 7.33
CA ARG A 141 -19.82 -9.09 6.98
C ARG A 141 -19.39 -10.54 6.86
N ARG A 142 -18.23 -10.80 6.23
CA ARG A 142 -17.66 -12.14 6.15
C ARG A 142 -17.42 -12.75 7.54
N LEU A 143 -16.89 -11.98 8.49
CA LEU A 143 -16.66 -12.46 9.86
C LEU A 143 -17.96 -12.82 10.59
N LEU A 144 -19.04 -12.07 10.34
CA LEU A 144 -20.38 -12.36 10.87
C LEU A 144 -20.96 -13.63 10.23
N ASP A 145 -20.91 -13.72 8.90
CA ASP A 145 -21.44 -14.85 8.12
C ASP A 145 -20.73 -16.17 8.46
N GLU A 146 -19.42 -16.12 8.74
CA GLU A 146 -18.62 -17.27 9.18
C GLU A 146 -18.74 -17.55 10.69
N GLY A 147 -19.47 -16.73 11.45
CA GLY A 147 -19.65 -16.88 12.90
C GLY A 147 -18.36 -16.66 13.72
N ILE A 148 -17.37 -16.00 13.13
CA ILE A 148 -16.07 -15.69 13.76
C ILE A 148 -16.19 -14.50 14.72
N ALA A 149 -17.09 -13.57 14.42
CA ALA A 149 -17.37 -12.40 15.25
C ALA A 149 -18.87 -12.17 15.43
N THR A 150 -19.24 -11.39 16.44
CA THR A 150 -20.59 -10.82 16.60
C THR A 150 -20.58 -9.32 16.35
N ASP A 151 -21.74 -8.72 16.11
CA ASP A 151 -21.89 -7.27 15.96
C ASP A 151 -21.35 -6.52 17.19
N GLU A 152 -21.56 -7.03 18.40
CA GLU A 152 -21.04 -6.43 19.64
C GLU A 152 -19.50 -6.44 19.66
N GLN A 153 -18.88 -7.54 19.24
CA GLN A 153 -17.42 -7.64 19.18
C GLN A 153 -16.84 -6.65 18.15
N LEU A 154 -17.47 -6.52 16.98
CA LEU A 154 -17.06 -5.56 15.95
C LEU A 154 -17.24 -4.11 16.43
N ALA A 155 -18.34 -3.81 17.12
CA ALA A 155 -18.59 -2.49 17.70
C ALA A 155 -17.55 -2.13 18.78
N VAL A 156 -17.15 -3.10 19.61
CA VAL A 156 -16.06 -2.93 20.59
C VAL A 156 -14.74 -2.64 19.89
N ILE A 157 -14.40 -3.35 18.80
CA ILE A 157 -13.18 -3.10 18.01
C ILE A 157 -13.18 -1.67 17.43
N LEU A 158 -14.29 -1.26 16.82
CA LEU A 158 -14.43 0.09 16.27
C LEU A 158 -14.28 1.17 17.35
N THR A 159 -14.87 0.95 18.53
CA THR A 159 -14.77 1.88 19.66
C THR A 159 -13.33 2.02 20.14
N LYS A 160 -12.61 0.89 20.26
CA LYS A 160 -11.18 0.89 20.62
C LYS A 160 -10.33 1.62 19.56
N ALA A 161 -10.56 1.37 18.28
CA ALA A 161 -9.84 2.03 17.20
C ALA A 161 -10.04 3.56 17.23
N ARG A 162 -11.28 4.02 17.48
CA ARG A 162 -11.59 5.45 17.65
C ARG A 162 -10.89 6.06 18.86
N ALA A 163 -10.87 5.35 19.99
CA ALA A 163 -10.18 5.82 21.19
C ALA A 163 -8.68 6.01 20.94
N VAL A 164 -8.02 5.06 20.26
CA VAL A 164 -6.60 5.18 19.88
C VAL A 164 -6.34 6.41 19.00
N VAL A 165 -7.19 6.65 18.00
CA VAL A 165 -7.04 7.83 17.13
C VAL A 165 -7.26 9.13 17.93
N GLN A 166 -8.27 9.17 18.79
CA GLN A 166 -8.54 10.35 19.62
C GLN A 166 -7.40 10.65 20.60
N GLU A 167 -6.82 9.62 21.21
CA GLU A 167 -5.65 9.75 22.09
C GLU A 167 -4.44 10.29 21.33
N ALA A 168 -4.17 9.78 20.12
CA ALA A 168 -3.08 10.28 19.28
C ALA A 168 -3.27 11.74 18.86
N VAL A 169 -4.50 12.15 18.52
CA VAL A 169 -4.82 13.55 18.20
C VAL A 169 -4.63 14.43 19.42
N GLN A 170 -5.16 14.03 20.58
CA GLN A 170 -5.00 14.79 21.82
C GLN A 170 -3.53 14.94 22.20
N PHE A 171 -2.74 13.88 22.07
CA PHE A 171 -1.30 13.92 22.29
C PHE A 171 -0.62 14.93 21.35
N ALA A 172 -0.93 14.90 20.05
CA ALA A 172 -0.35 15.81 19.08
C ALA A 172 -0.75 17.28 19.34
N GLU A 173 -2.02 17.54 19.68
CA GLU A 173 -2.53 18.89 19.93
C GLU A 173 -2.04 19.51 21.25
N THR A 174 -1.75 18.67 22.26
CA THR A 174 -1.25 19.14 23.57
C THR A 174 0.26 19.07 23.72
N SER A 175 0.96 18.47 22.75
CA SER A 175 2.41 18.50 22.72
C SER A 175 2.90 19.93 22.54
N PRO A 176 3.96 20.34 23.26
CA PRO A 176 4.58 21.63 23.03
C PRO A 176 5.10 21.71 21.59
N TRP A 177 5.12 22.92 21.04
CA TRP A 177 5.84 23.17 19.80
C TRP A 177 7.34 22.85 20.00
N PRO A 178 8.04 22.38 18.96
CA PRO A 178 9.49 22.27 19.02
C PRO A 178 10.10 23.65 19.27
N GLU A 179 11.20 23.68 20.03
CA GLU A 179 11.99 24.90 20.22
C GLU A 179 12.65 25.30 18.89
N ASP A 180 12.86 26.60 18.67
CA ASP A 180 13.46 27.11 17.44
C ASP A 180 14.84 26.48 17.13
N GLU A 181 15.58 26.08 18.16
CA GLU A 181 16.90 25.45 18.03
C GLU A 181 16.85 24.06 17.36
N GLU A 182 15.70 23.37 17.42
CA GLU A 182 15.52 22.04 16.79
C GLU A 182 15.75 22.09 15.27
N VAL A 183 15.62 23.27 14.62
CA VAL A 183 15.91 23.42 13.19
C VAL A 183 17.39 23.16 12.84
N PHE A 184 18.29 23.26 13.81
CA PHE A 184 19.73 23.06 13.60
C PHE A 184 20.22 21.65 13.98
N HIS A 185 19.35 20.85 14.62
CA HIS A 185 19.66 19.47 14.96
C HIS A 185 19.50 18.54 13.74
N ASP A 186 20.13 17.36 13.80
CA ASP A 186 20.08 16.31 12.76
C ASP A 186 20.59 16.70 11.35
N ILE A 187 21.21 17.88 11.19
CA ILE A 187 21.88 18.27 9.94
C ILE A 187 23.16 17.46 9.72
N PHE A 188 23.91 17.22 10.80
CA PHE A 188 25.14 16.42 10.83
C PHE A 188 25.15 15.53 12.08
N VAL A 189 25.96 14.46 12.06
CA VAL A 189 26.22 13.58 13.20
C VAL A 189 27.47 14.03 13.95
#